data_AF-A0A973PR62-F1
#
_entry.id   AF-A0A973PR62-F1
#
_cell.length_a   1.000
_cell.length_b   1.000
_cell.length_c   1.000
_cell.angle_alpha   90.00
_cell.angle_beta   90.00
_cell.angle_gamma   90.00
#
_symmetry.space_group_name_H-M   'P 1'
#
loop_
_entity.id
_entity.type
_entity.pdbx_description
1 polymer ?
#
loop_
_entity_poly.entity_id
_entity_poly.type
_entity_poly.pdbx_seq_one_letter_code
_entity_poly.pdbx_strand_id
1 'polypeptide(L)'
;MDPIADALLNAARSELGYREKGGLSKYGVAYAKRVNDSQYRGAPWCDMFITWAASKAGILPWVGQFAWTPSHARWFMDQGAWTRSPEPGALVFFDWSGGKSYKGIDHVGIVESVEGSKIHTIEANIQGGKLKRMTRDQQKVVGYGLPWKVKANAATAQVRAT
;
A
#
# COMPACT_ATOMS: atom_id res chain seq x y z
N MET A 1 16.35 2.06 -8.78
CA MET A 1 15.00 2.24 -8.22
C MET A 1 15.13 3.23 -7.06
N ASP A 2 14.07 3.95 -6.69
CA ASP A 2 14.11 4.87 -5.55
C ASP A 2 14.36 4.10 -4.22
N PRO A 3 15.13 4.62 -3.25
CA PRO A 3 15.42 3.91 -2.00
C PRO A 3 14.20 3.56 -1.14
N ILE A 4 13.14 4.38 -1.16
CA ILE A 4 11.88 4.08 -0.44
C ILE A 4 11.16 2.94 -1.14
N ALA A 5 11.09 2.97 -2.47
CA ALA A 5 10.55 1.89 -3.28
C ALA A 5 11.28 0.55 -3.02
N ASP A 6 12.62 0.54 -3.05
CA ASP A 6 13.43 -0.65 -2.78
C ASP A 6 13.19 -1.19 -1.37
N ALA A 7 13.18 -0.31 -0.36
CA ALA A 7 12.97 -0.71 1.03
C ALA A 7 11.57 -1.31 1.25
N LEU A 8 10.53 -0.71 0.68
CA LEU A 8 9.16 -1.21 0.76
C LEU A 8 9.02 -2.59 0.09
N LEU A 9 9.55 -2.72 -1.13
CA LEU A 9 9.50 -3.98 -1.88
C LEU A 9 10.28 -5.08 -1.20
N ASN A 10 11.45 -4.79 -0.62
CA ASN A 10 12.23 -5.79 0.11
C ASN A 10 11.50 -6.30 1.35
N ALA A 11 10.89 -5.40 2.13
CA ALA A 11 10.05 -5.79 3.26
C ALA A 11 8.86 -6.66 2.80
N ALA A 12 8.20 -6.28 1.71
CA ALA A 12 7.06 -7.01 1.18
C ALA A 12 7.42 -8.40 0.62
N ARG A 13 8.52 -8.50 -0.12
CA ARG A 13 9.02 -9.77 -0.69
C ARG A 13 9.36 -10.80 0.38
N SER A 14 9.86 -10.34 1.54
CA SER A 14 10.19 -11.23 2.66
C SER A 14 9.00 -11.97 3.25
N GLU A 15 7.77 -11.57 2.89
CA GLU A 15 6.52 -12.12 3.40
C GLU A 15 5.71 -12.91 2.36
N LEU A 16 6.26 -13.10 1.16
CA LEU A 16 5.62 -13.87 0.09
C LEU A 16 5.33 -15.31 0.54
N GLY A 17 4.10 -15.75 0.30
CA GLY A 17 3.62 -17.06 0.72
C GLY A 17 2.90 -17.06 2.07
N TYR A 18 2.88 -15.92 2.79
CA TYR A 18 2.09 -15.80 4.02
C TYR A 18 0.60 -16.05 3.75
N ARG A 19 -0.06 -16.76 4.68
CA ARG A 19 -1.51 -16.97 4.70
C ARG A 19 -2.05 -16.79 6.11
N GLU A 20 -3.17 -16.09 6.24
CA GLU A 20 -3.88 -15.96 7.51
C GLU A 20 -4.41 -17.32 8.01
N LYS A 21 -4.64 -17.42 9.32
CA LYS A 21 -5.20 -18.63 9.96
C LYS A 21 -6.42 -18.24 10.77
N GLY A 22 -7.56 -18.88 10.50
CA GLY A 22 -8.81 -18.62 11.21
C GLY A 22 -9.28 -17.16 11.12
N GLY A 23 -9.05 -16.49 9.98
CA GLY A 23 -9.37 -15.07 9.78
C GLY A 23 -8.45 -14.09 10.49
N LEU A 24 -7.34 -14.57 11.09
CA LEU A 24 -6.37 -13.73 11.79
C LEU A 24 -5.05 -13.68 11.03
N SER A 25 -4.56 -12.47 10.79
CA SER A 25 -3.22 -12.23 10.27
C SER A 25 -2.32 -11.59 11.33
N LYS A 26 -1.01 -11.86 11.28
CA LYS A 26 -0.03 -11.20 12.15
C LYS A 26 -0.02 -9.67 11.93
N TYR A 27 -0.38 -9.23 10.73
CA TYR A 27 -0.48 -7.82 10.36
C TYR A 27 -1.68 -7.15 11.03
N GLY A 28 -2.85 -7.80 11.02
CA GLY A 28 -4.02 -7.32 11.75
C GLY A 28 -3.79 -7.27 13.26
N VAL A 29 -3.16 -8.30 13.82
CA VAL A 29 -2.79 -8.31 15.25
C VAL A 29 -1.78 -7.20 15.58
N ALA A 30 -0.76 -7.00 14.75
CA ALA A 30 0.23 -5.94 14.96
C ALA A 30 -0.39 -4.55 14.83
N TYR A 31 -1.28 -4.35 13.85
CA TYR A 31 -1.99 -3.08 13.66
C TYR A 31 -2.92 -2.78 14.83
N ALA A 32 -3.73 -3.75 15.24
CA ALA A 32 -4.61 -3.64 16.42
C ALA A 32 -3.86 -3.20 17.68
N LYS A 33 -2.69 -3.82 17.94
CA LYS A 33 -1.83 -3.42 19.07
C LYS A 33 -1.31 -1.99 18.91
N ARG A 34 -0.87 -1.63 17.70
CA ARG A 34 -0.30 -0.31 17.39
C ARG A 34 -1.30 0.84 17.57
N VAL A 35 -2.58 0.62 17.26
CA VAL A 35 -3.63 1.64 17.40
C VAL A 35 -4.49 1.45 18.65
N ASN A 36 -4.16 0.48 19.50
CA ASN A 36 -4.92 0.10 20.70
C ASN A 36 -6.41 -0.18 20.43
N ASP A 37 -6.70 -0.97 19.39
CA ASP A 37 -8.05 -1.30 18.99
C ASP A 37 -8.14 -2.73 18.45
N SER A 38 -8.81 -3.60 19.20
CA SER A 38 -8.92 -5.03 18.90
C SER A 38 -9.74 -5.34 17.65
N GLN A 39 -10.57 -4.42 17.15
CA GLN A 39 -11.43 -4.67 15.99
C GLN A 39 -10.61 -5.01 14.73
N TYR A 40 -9.38 -4.49 14.64
CA TYR A 40 -8.50 -4.71 13.49
C TYR A 40 -7.85 -6.10 13.44
N ARG A 41 -7.94 -6.92 14.51
CA ARG A 41 -7.27 -8.23 14.56
C ARG A 41 -7.75 -9.20 13.47
N GLY A 42 -9.05 -9.19 13.18
CA GLY A 42 -9.70 -10.05 12.18
C GLY A 42 -10.26 -9.30 10.98
N ALA A 43 -9.91 -8.02 10.84
CA ALA A 43 -10.36 -7.21 9.70
C ALA A 43 -9.52 -7.49 8.44
N PRO A 44 -10.01 -7.13 7.25
CA PRO A 44 -9.21 -7.16 6.02
C PRO A 44 -7.87 -6.43 6.20
N TRP A 45 -6.78 -7.11 5.90
CA TRP A 45 -5.43 -6.69 6.33
C TRP A 45 -4.51 -6.25 5.17
N CYS A 46 -5.06 -5.98 3.99
CA CYS A 46 -4.27 -5.52 2.84
C CYS A 46 -3.46 -4.26 3.18
N ASP A 47 -4.09 -3.25 3.78
CA ASP A 47 -3.45 -1.99 4.16
C ASP A 47 -2.62 -2.09 5.45
N MET A 48 -3.05 -2.95 6.36
CA MET A 48 -2.30 -3.24 7.60
C MET A 48 -0.97 -3.92 7.30
N PHE A 49 -0.91 -4.73 6.25
CA PHE A 49 0.34 -5.27 5.73
C PHE A 49 1.26 -4.16 5.18
N ILE A 50 0.72 -3.19 4.43
CA ILE A 50 1.51 -2.05 3.95
C ILE A 50 2.10 -1.27 5.14
N THR A 51 1.29 -1.00 6.17
CA THR A 51 1.74 -0.38 7.42
C THR A 51 2.89 -1.18 8.06
N TRP A 52 2.74 -2.50 8.14
CA TRP A 52 3.78 -3.37 8.70
C TRP A 52 5.06 -3.32 7.88
N ALA A 53 4.97 -3.41 6.55
CA ALA A 53 6.12 -3.39 5.65
C ALA A 53 6.87 -2.06 5.74
N ALA A 54 6.13 -0.94 5.72
CA ALA A 54 6.69 0.39 5.87
C ALA A 54 7.34 0.62 7.24
N SER A 55 6.72 0.12 8.31
CA SER A 55 7.30 0.17 9.65
C SER A 55 8.56 -0.68 9.76
N LYS A 56 8.57 -1.87 9.16
CA LYS A 56 9.74 -2.78 9.15
C LYS A 56 10.92 -2.17 8.40
N ALA A 57 10.64 -1.42 7.34
CA ALA A 57 11.63 -0.73 6.51
C ALA A 57 12.04 0.66 7.03
N GLY A 58 11.42 1.18 8.10
CA GLY A 58 11.74 2.51 8.65
C GLY A 58 11.29 3.68 7.75
N ILE A 59 10.31 3.45 6.87
CA ILE A 59 9.81 4.43 5.88
C ILE A 59 8.35 4.83 6.12
N LEU A 60 7.82 4.52 7.30
CA LEU A 60 6.42 4.79 7.67
C LEU A 60 5.98 6.25 7.42
N PRO A 61 6.80 7.31 7.66
CA PRO A 61 6.39 8.68 7.37
C PRO A 61 6.05 8.96 5.90
N TRP A 62 6.60 8.17 4.97
CA TRP A 62 6.45 8.37 3.53
C TRP A 62 5.41 7.44 2.91
N VAL A 63 5.08 6.35 3.59
CA VAL A 63 4.07 5.38 3.15
C VAL A 63 2.74 5.57 3.86
N GLY A 64 2.75 5.97 5.14
CA GLY A 64 1.54 6.13 5.95
C GLY A 64 1.16 4.89 6.78
N GLN A 65 0.21 5.08 7.69
CA GLN A 65 -0.31 4.05 8.60
C GLN A 65 -1.83 3.98 8.46
N PHE A 66 -2.32 2.93 7.79
CA PHE A 66 -3.74 2.81 7.44
C PHE A 66 -4.24 1.36 7.56
N ALA A 67 -5.55 1.24 7.82
CA ALA A 67 -6.33 0.03 7.71
C ALA A 67 -7.45 0.13 6.66
N TRP A 68 -7.87 1.36 6.33
CA TRP A 68 -8.96 1.63 5.40
C TRP A 68 -8.44 2.28 4.11
N THR A 69 -8.65 1.58 2.99
CA THR A 69 -8.04 1.89 1.69
C THR A 69 -8.43 3.26 1.10
N PRO A 70 -9.70 3.74 1.20
CA PRO A 70 -10.06 5.08 0.76
C PRO A 70 -9.33 6.20 1.52
N SER A 71 -9.14 6.05 2.83
CA SER A 71 -8.38 7.03 3.63
C SER A 71 -6.92 7.08 3.21
N HIS A 72 -6.32 5.93 2.91
CA HIS A 72 -4.94 5.88 2.47
C HIS A 72 -4.75 6.55 1.10
N ALA A 73 -5.63 6.28 0.15
CA ALA A 73 -5.61 6.96 -1.14
C ALA A 73 -5.82 8.48 -1.00
N ARG A 74 -6.78 8.90 -0.16
CA ARG A 74 -7.01 10.31 0.14
C ARG A 74 -5.77 10.98 0.71
N TRP A 75 -5.06 10.31 1.61
CA TRP A 75 -3.82 10.81 2.19
C TRP A 75 -2.74 11.05 1.13
N PHE A 76 -2.49 10.12 0.20
CA PHE A 76 -1.55 10.36 -0.91
C PHE A 76 -1.95 11.55 -1.79
N MET A 77 -3.26 11.75 -2.01
CA MET A 77 -3.76 12.93 -2.72
C MET A 77 -3.43 14.22 -1.95
N ASP A 78 -3.65 14.24 -0.63
CA ASP A 78 -3.31 15.38 0.23
C ASP A 78 -1.81 15.67 0.30
N GLN A 79 -0.97 14.62 0.21
CA GLN A 79 0.48 14.77 0.11
C GLN A 79 0.96 15.25 -1.27
N GLY A 80 0.08 15.46 -2.25
CA GLY A 80 0.48 15.78 -3.63
C GLY A 80 1.25 14.63 -4.32
N ALA A 81 1.05 13.40 -3.82
CA ALA A 81 1.79 12.20 -4.18
C ALA A 81 0.90 11.14 -4.86
N TRP A 82 -0.23 11.56 -5.43
CA TRP A 82 -1.14 10.71 -6.21
C TRP A 82 -0.87 10.83 -7.71
N THR A 83 -0.95 9.70 -8.42
CA THR A 83 -0.77 9.65 -9.88
C THR A 83 -1.67 8.60 -10.54
N ARG A 84 -1.78 8.66 -11.87
CA ARG A 84 -2.43 7.65 -12.72
C ARG A 84 -1.43 6.74 -13.45
N SER A 85 -0.14 7.01 -13.33
CA SER A 85 0.92 6.23 -13.97
C SER A 85 1.54 5.24 -12.97
N PRO A 86 1.66 3.94 -13.32
CA PRO A 86 2.32 2.96 -12.46
C PRO A 86 3.83 3.12 -12.49
N GLU A 87 4.47 2.82 -11.37
CA GLU A 87 5.92 2.66 -11.27
C GLU A 87 6.28 1.69 -10.12
N PRO A 88 7.45 1.03 -10.17
CA PRO A 88 7.91 0.17 -9.08
C PRO A 88 7.97 0.90 -7.73
N GLY A 89 7.41 0.26 -6.70
CA GLY A 89 7.31 0.80 -5.34
C GLY A 89 6.10 1.69 -5.09
N ALA A 90 5.33 2.06 -6.12
CA ALA A 90 4.05 2.73 -5.93
C ALA A 90 3.04 1.80 -5.25
N LEU A 91 2.18 2.37 -4.41
CA LEU A 91 1.00 1.66 -3.92
C LEU A 91 -0.09 1.77 -4.96
N VAL A 92 -0.59 0.63 -5.42
CA VAL A 92 -1.71 0.57 -6.38
C VAL A 92 -3.01 0.37 -5.63
N PHE A 93 -4.01 1.18 -5.96
CA PHE A 93 -5.34 1.12 -5.36
C PHE A 93 -6.39 0.67 -6.37
N PHE A 94 -7.20 -0.31 -6.00
CA PHE A 94 -8.19 -0.93 -6.87
C PHE A 94 -9.62 -0.72 -6.38
N ASP A 95 -10.53 -0.58 -7.33
CA ASP A 95 -11.97 -0.67 -7.15
C ASP A 95 -12.46 -1.85 -7.99
N TRP A 96 -13.00 -2.87 -7.33
CA TRP A 96 -13.40 -4.12 -7.97
C TRP A 96 -14.62 -3.99 -8.85
N SER A 97 -15.46 -2.99 -8.59
CA SER A 97 -16.59 -2.59 -9.43
C SER A 97 -16.13 -1.86 -10.70
N GLY A 98 -14.86 -1.45 -10.76
CA GLY A 98 -14.29 -0.73 -11.90
C GLY A 98 -14.48 0.78 -11.82
N GLY A 99 -15.02 1.30 -10.71
CA GLY A 99 -15.10 2.73 -10.46
C GLY A 99 -13.72 3.42 -10.44
N LYS A 100 -13.75 4.74 -10.44
CA LYS A 100 -12.55 5.61 -10.49
C LYS A 100 -12.50 6.62 -9.34
N SER A 101 -13.45 6.50 -8.41
CA SER A 101 -13.51 7.32 -7.20
C SER A 101 -12.65 6.69 -6.12
N TYR A 102 -11.85 7.49 -5.40
CA TYR A 102 -11.08 6.98 -4.27
C TYR A 102 -11.97 6.42 -3.15
N LYS A 103 -13.24 6.86 -3.09
CA LYS A 103 -14.22 6.38 -2.11
C LYS A 103 -14.65 4.93 -2.36
N GLY A 104 -14.49 4.42 -3.60
CA GLY A 104 -14.84 3.06 -4.00
C GLY A 104 -13.66 2.08 -3.92
N ILE A 105 -12.52 2.46 -3.35
CA ILE A 105 -11.34 1.60 -3.30
C ILE A 105 -11.57 0.45 -2.33
N ASP A 106 -11.49 -0.77 -2.84
CA ASP A 106 -11.64 -2.01 -2.08
C ASP A 106 -10.29 -2.59 -1.62
N HIS A 107 -9.21 -2.28 -2.33
CA HIS A 107 -7.94 -2.98 -2.15
C HIS A 107 -6.72 -2.13 -2.48
N VAL A 108 -5.61 -2.48 -1.84
CA VAL A 108 -4.28 -1.91 -2.08
C VAL A 108 -3.24 -3.01 -2.24
N GLY A 109 -2.27 -2.77 -3.13
CA GLY A 109 -1.07 -3.60 -3.29
C GLY A 109 0.16 -2.73 -3.57
N ILE A 110 1.32 -3.35 -3.77
CA ILE A 110 2.57 -2.68 -4.12
C ILE A 110 2.96 -3.07 -5.54
N VAL A 111 3.23 -2.11 -6.41
CA VAL A 111 3.75 -2.39 -7.76
C VAL A 111 5.20 -2.87 -7.64
N GLU A 112 5.47 -4.10 -8.06
CA GLU A 112 6.82 -4.67 -8.10
C GLU A 112 7.53 -4.35 -9.42
N SER A 113 6.80 -4.42 -10.55
CA SER A 113 7.29 -4.03 -11.87
C SER A 113 6.15 -3.67 -12.83
N VAL A 114 6.50 -3.01 -13.94
CA VAL A 114 5.58 -2.64 -15.02
C VAL A 114 6.10 -3.24 -16.32
N GLU A 115 5.21 -3.90 -17.07
CA GLU A 115 5.53 -4.55 -18.33
C GLU A 115 4.43 -4.24 -19.35
N GLY A 116 4.72 -3.29 -20.26
CA GLY A 116 3.72 -2.78 -21.20
C GLY A 116 2.52 -2.18 -20.46
N SER A 117 1.32 -2.72 -20.73
CA SER A 117 0.08 -2.30 -20.06
C SER A 117 -0.20 -3.03 -18.74
N LYS A 118 0.62 -4.02 -18.37
CA LYS A 118 0.43 -4.83 -17.16
C LYS A 118 1.29 -4.34 -16.01
N ILE A 119 0.77 -4.51 -14.81
CA ILE A 119 1.54 -4.34 -13.58
C ILE A 119 1.70 -5.68 -12.89
N HIS A 120 2.90 -5.93 -12.38
CA HIS A 120 3.17 -7.04 -11.49
C HIS A 120 3.24 -6.49 -10.08
N THR A 121 2.52 -7.10 -9.15
CA THR A 121 2.24 -6.53 -7.82
C THR A 121 2.48 -7.55 -6.73
N ILE A 122 2.77 -7.08 -5.53
CA ILE A 122 2.73 -7.86 -4.29
C ILE A 122 1.48 -7.43 -3.53
N GLU A 123 0.55 -8.35 -3.33
CA GLU A 123 -0.74 -8.10 -2.73
C GLU A 123 -0.95 -9.00 -1.51
N ALA A 124 -1.44 -8.39 -0.44
CA ALA A 124 -1.78 -9.02 0.83
C ALA A 124 -3.30 -9.15 0.98
N ASN A 125 -3.77 -10.12 1.75
CA ASN A 125 -5.20 -10.40 1.92
C ASN A 125 -5.95 -10.65 0.61
N ILE A 126 -5.32 -11.32 -0.36
CA ILE A 126 -5.94 -11.68 -1.63
C ILE A 126 -6.22 -13.19 -1.69
N GLN A 127 -7.22 -13.62 -2.47
CA GLN A 127 -7.53 -15.05 -2.72
C GLN A 127 -7.63 -15.91 -1.44
N GLY A 128 -8.46 -15.47 -0.49
CA GLY A 128 -8.67 -16.19 0.77
C GLY A 128 -7.53 -15.98 1.77
N GLY A 129 -7.13 -14.72 1.96
CA GLY A 129 -6.18 -14.31 2.99
C GLY A 129 -4.73 -14.69 2.71
N LYS A 130 -4.28 -14.60 1.45
CA LYS A 130 -2.89 -14.86 1.05
C LYS A 130 -2.11 -13.58 0.76
N LEU A 131 -0.79 -13.66 0.89
CA LEU A 131 0.17 -12.67 0.41
C LEU A 131 0.96 -13.27 -0.75
N LYS A 132 0.78 -12.74 -1.96
CA LYS A 132 1.39 -13.29 -3.17
C LYS A 132 1.61 -12.26 -4.27
N ARG A 133 2.36 -12.67 -5.28
CA ARG A 133 2.47 -11.93 -6.54
C ARG A 133 1.21 -12.07 -7.37
N MET A 134 0.83 -10.97 -8.01
CA MET A 134 -0.30 -10.89 -8.94
C MET A 134 0.10 -10.09 -10.18
N THR A 135 -0.30 -10.57 -11.35
CA THR A 135 -0.25 -9.79 -12.59
C THR A 135 -1.64 -9.19 -12.82
N ARG A 136 -1.71 -7.89 -13.03
CA ARG A 136 -2.97 -7.15 -13.17
C ARG A 136 -3.00 -6.31 -14.43
N ASP A 137 -4.15 -6.31 -15.10
CA ASP A 137 -4.53 -5.22 -16.01
C ASP A 137 -4.94 -4.00 -15.20
N GLN A 138 -4.83 -2.82 -15.81
CA GLN A 138 -5.04 -1.54 -15.11
C GLN A 138 -6.50 -1.04 -15.13
N GLN A 139 -7.44 -1.78 -15.72
CA GLN A 139 -8.84 -1.34 -15.87
C GLN A 139 -9.54 -1.05 -14.53
N LYS A 140 -9.21 -1.82 -13.50
CA LYS A 140 -9.77 -1.68 -12.13
C LYS A 140 -8.95 -0.75 -11.23
N VAL A 141 -7.92 -0.11 -11.76
CA VAL A 141 -7.06 0.79 -10.98
C VAL A 141 -7.71 2.16 -10.83
N VAL A 142 -7.82 2.62 -9.58
CA VAL A 142 -8.25 3.96 -9.20
C VAL A 142 -7.09 4.95 -9.17
N GLY A 143 -5.88 4.48 -8.87
CA GLY A 143 -4.66 5.24 -9.05
C GLY A 143 -3.54 4.70 -8.18
N TYR A 144 -2.49 5.49 -8.07
CA TYR A 144 -1.25 5.10 -7.40
C TYR A 144 -0.81 6.17 -6.41
N GLY A 145 -0.37 5.74 -5.23
CA GLY A 145 0.33 6.56 -4.25
C GLY A 145 1.83 6.39 -4.39
N LEU A 146 2.59 7.50 -4.38
CA LEU A 146 4.04 7.52 -4.58
C LEU A 146 4.78 7.89 -3.29
N PRO A 147 5.28 6.92 -2.50
CA PRO A 147 5.96 7.20 -1.24
C PRO A 147 7.17 8.14 -1.36
N TRP A 148 7.99 7.96 -2.39
CA TRP A 148 9.16 8.82 -2.61
C TRP A 148 8.78 10.28 -2.82
N LYS A 149 7.63 10.52 -3.47
CA LYS A 149 7.13 11.86 -3.75
C LYS A 149 6.62 12.54 -2.48
N VAL A 150 6.10 11.79 -1.51
CA VAL A 150 5.78 12.31 -0.17
C VAL A 150 7.04 12.88 0.48
N LYS A 151 8.15 12.12 0.47
CA LYS A 151 9.44 12.59 1.02
C LYS A 151 9.97 13.82 0.27
N ALA A 152 9.92 13.81 -1.07
CA ALA A 152 10.38 14.94 -1.87
C ALA A 152 9.57 16.23 -1.60
N ASN A 153 8.25 16.11 -1.46
CA ASN A 153 7.37 17.22 -1.15
C ASN A 153 7.65 17.77 0.27
N ALA A 154 7.89 16.89 1.25
CA ALA A 154 8.25 17.29 2.61
C ALA A 154 9.59 18.07 2.65
N ALA A 155 10.61 17.61 1.92
CA ALA A 155 11.88 18.32 1.82
C ALA A 155 11.73 19.70 1.17
N THR A 156 10.91 19.81 0.12
CA THR A 156 10.63 21.09 -0.55
C THR A 156 9.91 22.08 0.37
N ALA A 157 8.97 21.60 1.19
CA ALA A 157 8.25 22.43 2.14
C ALA A 157 9.19 23.00 3.23
N GLN A 158 10.15 22.21 3.70
CA GLN A 158 11.14 22.65 4.68
C GLN A 158 12.03 23.77 4.13
N VAL A 159 12.51 23.65 2.89
CA VAL A 159 13.35 24.68 2.24
C VAL A 159 12.58 26.00 2.05
N ARG A 160 11.27 25.94 1.78
CA ARG A 160 10.44 27.16 1.63
C ARG A 160 10.12 27.86 2.95
N ALA A 161 10.31 27.18 4.07
CA ALA A 161 10.05 27.71 5.40
C ALA A 161 11.30 28.31 6.07
N THR A 162 12.47 28.21 5.42
CA THR A 162 13.76 28.78 5.84
C THR A 162 14.12 29.98 4.99
#